data_AF-A0A7K0VCC9-F1
#
_entry.id   AF-A0A7K0VCC9-F1
#
_cell.length_a   1.000
_cell.length_b   1.000
_cell.length_c   1.000
_cell.angle_alpha   90.00
_cell.angle_beta   90.00
_cell.angle_gamma   90.00
#
_symmetry.space_group_name_H-M   'P 1'
#
loop_
_entity.id
_entity.type
_entity.pdbx_description
1 polymer ?
#
loop_
_entity_poly.entity_id
_entity_poly.type
_entity_poly.pdbx_seq_one_letter_code
_entity_poly.pdbx_strand_id
1 'polypeptide(L)'
;MSHIRLLLLDGHSLAYRAFYALPVENFSTSTGQPTNAVYGFTSMLINVLRDEQPTHVAVAFDVSRQTFRTEKFPAYKANRASSPVEFKGQVDLIQEVVRAMGIPVVLCDGYEADDVIATITGRALASGGEVLIVTGDRDAFQLVTEQVTVLYPKKGVSDLARMTPSAVQEKYGLSPTQYPDFAALRGDPSDNLPGIPGVGEKTAAKWINEYGSLTQLIDRVTEVSGKVGDALRTALPQVIVNRDLTALRTDVPIDLAITDCELRPWDEAGVEQVFEALQFRTLRDRLFAGRPKATNDTGNQVIGGAVRAEAKAISTDEVAGSAAKGWLAGLHPPCSVAFAGV
;
A
#
# COMPACT_ATOMS: atom_id res chain seq x y z
N MET A 1 -4.31 22.94 6.82
CA MET A 1 -3.74 21.71 6.21
C MET A 1 -4.84 20.66 6.23
N SER A 2 -5.04 19.95 5.13
CA SER A 2 -5.98 18.82 5.07
C SER A 2 -5.59 17.77 6.11
N HIS A 3 -6.58 17.14 6.74
CA HIS A 3 -6.34 16.04 7.68
C HIS A 3 -5.66 14.87 6.95
N ILE A 4 -4.50 14.42 7.43
CA ILE A 4 -3.76 13.32 6.83
C ILE A 4 -4.52 12.02 7.10
N ARG A 5 -4.98 11.38 6.03
CA ARG A 5 -5.56 10.05 6.04
C ARG A 5 -4.86 9.26 4.94
N LEU A 6 -3.84 8.52 5.36
CA LEU A 6 -2.90 7.85 4.50
C LEU A 6 -3.35 6.41 4.23
N LEU A 7 -3.44 6.05 2.96
CA LEU A 7 -3.62 4.68 2.51
C LEU A 7 -2.27 4.10 2.07
N LEU A 8 -1.79 3.09 2.79
CA LEU A 8 -0.59 2.33 2.45
C LEU A 8 -0.99 0.98 1.88
N LEU A 9 -0.45 0.64 0.71
CA LEU A 9 -0.68 -0.65 0.09
C LEU A 9 0.62 -1.48 0.08
N ASP A 10 0.50 -2.73 0.50
CA ASP A 10 1.52 -3.75 0.27
C ASP A 10 1.38 -4.29 -1.16
N GLY A 11 2.22 -3.75 -2.04
CA GLY A 11 2.18 -4.03 -3.47
C GLY A 11 2.38 -5.51 -3.80
N HIS A 12 3.32 -6.17 -3.14
CA HIS A 12 3.65 -7.57 -3.42
C HIS A 12 2.58 -8.53 -2.89
N SER A 13 2.15 -8.36 -1.64
CA SER A 13 1.10 -9.21 -1.05
C SER A 13 -0.22 -9.11 -1.83
N LEU A 14 -0.60 -7.90 -2.23
CA LEU A 14 -1.82 -7.68 -3.01
C LEU A 14 -1.69 -8.19 -4.45
N ALA A 15 -0.53 -8.04 -5.10
CA ALA A 15 -0.29 -8.60 -6.43
C ALA A 15 -0.42 -10.13 -6.43
N TYR A 16 0.20 -10.81 -5.47
CA TYR A 16 0.10 -12.27 -5.33
C TYR A 16 -1.34 -12.72 -5.06
N ARG A 17 -2.05 -12.00 -4.20
CA ARG A 17 -3.45 -12.29 -3.92
C ARG A 17 -4.33 -12.11 -5.16
N ALA A 18 -4.11 -11.05 -5.94
CA ALA A 18 -4.81 -10.82 -7.20
C ALA A 18 -4.55 -11.95 -8.21
N PHE A 19 -3.29 -12.38 -8.32
CA PHE A 19 -2.87 -13.46 -9.22
C PHE A 19 -3.63 -14.77 -8.92
N TYR A 20 -3.70 -15.19 -7.66
CA TYR A 20 -4.39 -16.44 -7.30
C TYR A 20 -5.91 -16.32 -7.22
N ALA A 21 -6.46 -15.11 -7.15
CA ALA A 21 -7.90 -14.88 -7.13
C ALA A 21 -8.54 -14.91 -8.53
N LEU A 22 -7.76 -14.68 -9.59
CA LEU A 22 -8.26 -14.51 -10.95
C LEU A 22 -7.58 -15.51 -11.93
N PRO A 23 -8.36 -16.23 -12.75
CA PRO A 23 -7.85 -17.21 -13.71
C PRO A 23 -7.01 -16.56 -14.80
N VAL A 24 -5.75 -16.99 -14.97
CA VAL A 24 -4.80 -16.39 -15.93
C VAL A 24 -5.34 -16.41 -17.37
N GLU A 25 -5.99 -17.51 -17.75
CA GLU A 25 -6.53 -17.76 -19.09
C GLU A 25 -7.57 -16.74 -19.54
N ASN A 26 -8.24 -16.06 -18.60
CA ASN A 26 -9.25 -15.05 -18.91
C ASN A 26 -8.67 -13.62 -18.93
N PHE A 27 -7.40 -13.44 -18.55
CA PHE A 27 -6.76 -12.14 -18.42
C PHE A 27 -5.37 -12.18 -19.05
N SER A 28 -5.35 -12.03 -20.36
CA SER A 28 -4.15 -11.80 -21.13
C SER A 28 -4.39 -10.74 -22.20
N THR A 29 -3.36 -10.00 -22.57
CA THR A 29 -3.40 -9.08 -23.71
C THR A 29 -3.47 -9.87 -25.03
N SER A 30 -3.80 -9.20 -26.12
CA SER A 30 -3.69 -9.79 -27.47
C SER A 30 -2.29 -10.26 -27.86
N THR A 31 -1.23 -9.82 -27.15
CA THR A 31 0.15 -10.29 -27.33
C THR A 31 0.50 -11.51 -26.47
N GLY A 32 -0.44 -12.00 -25.66
CA GLY A 32 -0.27 -13.16 -24.79
C GLY A 32 0.35 -12.85 -23.42
N GLN A 33 0.53 -11.58 -23.06
CA GLN A 33 1.02 -11.18 -21.74
C GLN A 33 -0.07 -11.41 -20.68
N PRO A 34 0.16 -12.23 -19.64
CA PRO A 34 -0.75 -12.34 -18.50
C PRO A 34 -0.93 -11.01 -17.75
N THR A 35 -2.17 -10.71 -17.38
CA THR A 35 -2.55 -9.45 -16.70
C THR A 35 -3.54 -9.64 -15.54
N ASN A 36 -3.79 -10.88 -15.10
CA ASN A 36 -4.74 -11.18 -14.02
C ASN A 36 -4.37 -10.50 -12.70
N ALA A 37 -3.09 -10.49 -12.33
CA ALA A 37 -2.62 -9.81 -11.12
C ALA A 37 -2.77 -8.30 -11.24
N VAL A 38 -2.42 -7.72 -12.39
CA VAL A 38 -2.55 -6.28 -12.66
C VAL A 38 -4.01 -5.84 -12.59
N TYR A 39 -4.91 -6.61 -13.22
CA TYR A 39 -6.35 -6.34 -13.22
C TYR A 39 -6.94 -6.41 -11.81
N GLY A 40 -6.60 -7.47 -11.07
CA GLY A 40 -7.08 -7.67 -9.71
C GLY A 40 -6.56 -6.60 -8.75
N PHE A 41 -5.26 -6.29 -8.80
CA PHE A 41 -4.65 -5.22 -8.00
C PHE A 41 -5.30 -3.86 -8.29
N THR A 42 -5.42 -3.50 -9.56
CA THR A 42 -6.03 -2.22 -9.97
C THR A 42 -7.50 -2.14 -9.54
N SER A 43 -8.24 -3.24 -9.63
CA SER A 43 -9.62 -3.33 -9.13
C SER A 43 -9.70 -3.10 -7.61
N MET A 44 -8.76 -3.66 -6.84
CA MET A 44 -8.67 -3.44 -5.39
C MET A 44 -8.40 -1.98 -5.09
N LEU A 45 -7.39 -1.41 -5.73
CA LEU A 45 -6.99 -0.02 -5.55
C LEU A 45 -8.17 0.93 -5.83
N ILE A 46 -8.85 0.77 -6.96
CA ILE A 46 -10.04 1.59 -7.30
C ILE A 46 -11.12 1.49 -6.22
N ASN A 47 -11.41 0.28 -5.74
CA ASN A 47 -12.44 0.10 -4.72
C ASN A 47 -12.04 0.76 -3.40
N VAL A 48 -10.81 0.56 -2.94
CA VAL A 48 -10.35 1.13 -1.67
C VAL A 48 -10.24 2.66 -1.75
N LEU A 49 -9.78 3.22 -2.87
CA LEU A 49 -9.79 4.68 -3.07
C LEU A 49 -11.20 5.27 -3.00
N ARG A 50 -12.19 4.59 -3.61
CA ARG A 50 -13.60 5.01 -3.57
C ARG A 50 -14.18 4.90 -2.17
N ASP A 51 -13.98 3.76 -1.51
CA ASP A 51 -14.66 3.44 -0.24
C ASP A 51 -14.00 4.17 0.94
N GLU A 52 -12.68 4.29 0.91
CA GLU A 52 -11.90 4.92 1.97
C GLU A 52 -11.57 6.38 1.68
N GLN A 53 -11.71 6.93 0.47
CA GLN A 53 -11.48 8.36 0.18
C GLN A 53 -10.25 8.96 0.92
N PRO A 54 -9.04 8.38 0.75
CA PRO A 54 -7.86 8.85 1.45
C PRO A 54 -7.41 10.22 0.91
N THR A 55 -6.71 10.99 1.75
CA THR A 55 -6.04 12.22 1.31
C THR A 55 -4.62 11.97 0.82
N HIS A 56 -4.02 10.86 1.25
CA HIS A 56 -2.66 10.47 0.89
C HIS A 56 -2.61 8.98 0.53
N VAL A 57 -1.76 8.58 -0.42
CA VAL A 57 -1.61 7.19 -0.86
C VAL A 57 -0.16 6.89 -1.19
N ALA A 58 0.33 5.71 -0.82
CA ALA A 58 1.59 5.16 -1.31
C ALA A 58 1.55 3.63 -1.41
N VAL A 59 2.39 3.07 -2.27
CA VAL A 59 2.52 1.62 -2.43
C VAL A 59 3.96 1.19 -2.20
N ALA A 60 4.17 0.24 -1.28
CA ALA A 60 5.47 -0.34 -1.01
C ALA A 60 5.64 -1.67 -1.75
N PHE A 61 6.83 -1.94 -2.28
CA PHE A 61 7.17 -3.19 -2.95
C PHE A 61 8.49 -3.75 -2.42
N ASP A 62 8.58 -5.07 -2.31
CA ASP A 62 9.84 -5.78 -2.11
C ASP A 62 10.77 -5.58 -3.31
N VAL A 63 12.07 -5.45 -3.06
CA VAL A 63 13.07 -5.24 -4.12
C VAL A 63 13.88 -6.50 -4.41
N SER A 64 14.14 -7.31 -3.38
CA SER A 64 15.09 -8.41 -3.48
C SER A 64 14.76 -9.58 -2.55
N ARG A 65 15.36 -10.73 -2.83
CA ARG A 65 15.33 -11.89 -1.93
C ARG A 65 16.33 -11.78 -0.77
N GLN A 66 17.33 -10.91 -0.89
CA GLN A 66 18.32 -10.68 0.16
C GLN A 66 17.89 -9.49 1.01
N THR A 67 17.52 -9.80 2.23
CA THR A 67 17.15 -8.83 3.27
C THR A 67 17.99 -9.09 4.50
N PHE A 68 18.02 -8.11 5.42
CA PHE A 68 18.66 -8.30 6.73
C PHE A 68 18.14 -9.55 7.46
N ARG A 69 16.89 -9.97 7.19
CA ARG A 69 16.30 -11.20 7.74
C ARG A 69 16.96 -12.45 7.18
N THR A 70 17.15 -12.53 5.86
CA THR A 70 17.81 -13.68 5.24
C THR A 70 19.30 -13.77 5.56
N GLU A 71 19.97 -12.63 5.77
CA GLU A 71 21.37 -12.61 6.25
C GLU A 71 21.47 -13.17 7.67
N LYS A 72 20.53 -12.81 8.54
CA LYS A 72 20.48 -13.27 9.93
C LYS A 72 20.02 -14.73 10.06
N PHE A 73 19.04 -15.14 9.26
CA PHE A 73 18.46 -16.49 9.28
C PHE A 73 18.25 -16.99 7.84
N PRO A 74 19.23 -17.73 7.27
CA PRO A 74 19.17 -18.18 5.88
C PRO A 74 17.96 -19.04 5.50
N ALA A 75 17.33 -19.69 6.48
CA ALA A 75 16.12 -20.48 6.27
C ALA A 75 14.84 -19.62 6.17
N TYR A 76 14.90 -18.32 6.50
CA TYR A 76 13.76 -17.41 6.43
C TYR A 76 13.17 -17.37 5.01
N LYS A 77 11.86 -17.60 4.89
CA LYS A 77 11.13 -17.67 3.61
C LYS A 77 11.71 -18.67 2.59
N ALA A 78 12.62 -19.56 2.98
CA ALA A 78 13.31 -20.49 2.07
C ALA A 78 12.39 -21.59 1.50
N ASN A 79 11.23 -21.83 2.13
CA ASN A 79 10.21 -22.76 1.66
C ASN A 79 9.22 -22.12 0.66
N ARG A 80 9.32 -20.80 0.39
CA ARG A 80 8.45 -20.14 -0.58
C ARG A 80 8.76 -20.66 -1.99
N ALA A 81 7.74 -21.15 -2.68
CA ALA A 81 7.87 -21.59 -4.06
C ALA A 81 8.33 -20.44 -4.96
N SER A 82 9.05 -20.76 -6.05
CA SER A 82 9.34 -19.75 -7.07
C SER A 82 8.04 -19.21 -7.64
N SER A 83 8.02 -17.90 -7.92
CA SER A 83 6.88 -17.25 -8.54
C SER A 83 6.50 -17.96 -9.84
N PRO A 84 5.20 -18.20 -10.09
CA PRO A 84 4.73 -18.74 -11.37
C PRO A 84 5.26 -17.93 -12.55
N VAL A 85 5.50 -18.58 -13.69
CA VAL A 85 6.06 -17.91 -14.88
C VAL A 85 5.12 -16.79 -15.33
N GLU A 86 3.82 -17.03 -15.24
CA GLU A 86 2.74 -16.12 -15.59
C GLU A 86 2.67 -14.90 -14.67
N PHE A 87 3.26 -14.96 -13.47
CA PHE A 87 3.33 -13.82 -12.55
C PHE A 87 4.48 -12.86 -12.89
N LYS A 88 5.52 -13.34 -13.58
CA LYS A 88 6.70 -12.52 -13.91
C LYS A 88 6.30 -11.32 -14.76
N GLY A 89 6.86 -10.15 -14.44
CA GLY A 89 6.57 -8.88 -15.11
C GLY A 89 5.25 -8.22 -14.69
N GLN A 90 4.31 -8.93 -14.06
CA GLN A 90 3.05 -8.29 -13.61
C GLN A 90 3.26 -7.30 -12.47
N VAL A 91 4.28 -7.50 -11.61
CA VAL A 91 4.64 -6.51 -10.57
C VAL A 91 5.11 -5.20 -11.20
N ASP A 92 5.93 -5.25 -12.25
CA ASP A 92 6.41 -4.07 -12.95
C ASP A 92 5.24 -3.32 -13.62
N LEU A 93 4.32 -4.04 -14.26
CA LEU A 93 3.09 -3.46 -14.82
C LEU A 93 2.21 -2.81 -13.76
N ILE A 94 2.11 -3.41 -12.56
CA ILE A 94 1.40 -2.78 -11.43
C ILE A 94 2.09 -1.47 -11.04
N GLN A 95 3.42 -1.45 -10.96
CA GLN A 95 4.18 -0.22 -10.66
C GLN A 95 3.94 0.86 -11.72
N GLU A 96 3.86 0.50 -12.99
CA GLU A 96 3.50 1.44 -14.08
C GLU A 96 2.10 2.04 -13.88
N VAL A 97 1.11 1.19 -13.56
CA VAL A 97 -0.27 1.64 -13.30
C VAL A 97 -0.31 2.64 -12.14
N VAL A 98 0.30 2.34 -11.00
CA VAL A 98 0.24 3.22 -9.83
C VAL A 98 1.03 4.52 -10.05
N ARG A 99 2.15 4.48 -10.79
CA ARG A 99 2.90 5.68 -11.19
C ARG A 99 2.08 6.57 -12.13
N ALA A 100 1.36 5.99 -13.09
CA ALA A 100 0.47 6.74 -13.98
C ALA A 100 -0.68 7.42 -13.21
N MET A 101 -1.14 6.81 -12.12
CA MET A 101 -2.11 7.41 -11.19
C MET A 101 -1.48 8.48 -10.27
N GLY A 102 -0.19 8.78 -10.40
CA GLY A 102 0.52 9.75 -9.56
C GLY A 102 0.79 9.26 -8.14
N ILE A 103 0.68 7.95 -7.87
CA ILE A 103 0.89 7.37 -6.55
C ILE A 103 2.37 6.99 -6.40
N PRO A 104 3.05 7.44 -5.33
CA PRO A 104 4.42 7.05 -5.05
C PRO A 104 4.59 5.53 -4.91
N VAL A 105 5.61 5.01 -5.60
CA VAL A 105 6.09 3.64 -5.46
C VAL A 105 7.36 3.66 -4.63
N VAL A 106 7.35 2.95 -3.51
CA VAL A 106 8.44 2.96 -2.54
C VAL A 106 9.11 1.58 -2.54
N LEU A 107 10.41 1.59 -2.79
CA LEU A 107 11.28 0.42 -2.84
C LEU A 107 12.52 0.74 -2.00
N CYS A 108 13.02 -0.22 -1.23
CA CYS A 108 14.25 -0.04 -0.46
C CYS A 108 15.06 -1.34 -0.42
N ASP A 109 16.29 -1.31 -0.94
CA ASP A 109 17.18 -2.47 -0.93
C ASP A 109 17.51 -2.92 0.49
N GLY A 110 17.50 -4.24 0.71
CA GLY A 110 17.78 -4.85 2.02
C GLY A 110 16.59 -4.89 2.98
N TYR A 111 15.47 -4.25 2.65
CA TYR A 111 14.25 -4.20 3.45
C TYR A 111 13.04 -4.76 2.69
N GLU A 112 12.04 -5.20 3.45
CA GLU A 112 10.78 -5.70 2.89
C GLU A 112 9.72 -4.59 2.84
N ALA A 113 8.69 -4.77 2.01
CA ALA A 113 7.59 -3.82 1.89
C ALA A 113 6.95 -3.51 3.25
N ASP A 114 6.87 -4.49 4.15
CA ASP A 114 6.29 -4.33 5.49
C ASP A 114 7.10 -3.37 6.38
N ASP A 115 8.43 -3.36 6.25
CA ASP A 115 9.30 -2.43 6.98
C ASP A 115 9.15 -0.99 6.46
N VAL A 116 9.02 -0.86 5.13
CA VAL A 116 8.72 0.43 4.49
C VAL A 116 7.37 0.95 4.97
N ILE A 117 6.34 0.09 5.00
CA ILE A 117 5.01 0.44 5.50
C ILE A 117 5.06 0.85 6.97
N ALA A 118 5.76 0.11 7.82
CA ALA A 118 5.92 0.44 9.24
C ALA A 118 6.60 1.81 9.43
N THR A 119 7.64 2.09 8.64
CA THR A 119 8.36 3.36 8.65
C THR A 119 7.46 4.53 8.22
N ILE A 120 6.72 4.41 7.11
CA ILE A 120 5.83 5.48 6.64
C ILE A 120 4.66 5.67 7.62
N THR A 121 4.14 4.59 8.20
CA THR A 121 3.11 4.64 9.24
C THR A 121 3.56 5.51 10.41
N GLY A 122 4.77 5.28 10.94
CA GLY A 122 5.34 6.09 12.01
C GLY A 122 5.46 7.58 11.65
N ARG A 123 5.91 7.89 10.43
CA ARG A 123 6.02 9.27 9.93
C ARG A 123 4.65 9.97 9.82
N ALA A 124 3.63 9.25 9.37
CA ALA A 124 2.27 9.79 9.26
C ALA A 124 1.65 10.07 10.65
N LEU A 125 1.81 9.14 11.60
CA LEU A 125 1.36 9.32 12.98
C LEU A 125 2.05 10.50 13.66
N ALA A 126 3.36 10.66 13.46
CA ALA A 126 4.11 11.81 13.98
C ALA A 126 3.61 13.16 13.40
N SER A 127 2.96 13.11 12.23
CA SER A 127 2.33 14.27 11.60
C SER A 127 0.86 14.46 12.02
N GLY A 128 0.37 13.68 12.99
CA GLY A 128 -1.01 13.71 13.48
C GLY A 128 -2.04 13.09 12.52
N GLY A 129 -1.59 12.25 11.58
CA GLY A 129 -2.46 11.59 10.62
C GLY A 129 -3.01 10.24 11.10
N GLU A 130 -3.98 9.73 10.35
CA GLU A 130 -4.50 8.37 10.45
C GLU A 130 -4.01 7.52 9.28
N VAL A 131 -3.84 6.21 9.51
CA VAL A 131 -3.27 5.29 8.52
C VAL A 131 -4.18 4.07 8.31
N LEU A 132 -4.41 3.76 7.04
CA LEU A 132 -5.06 2.54 6.58
C LEU A 132 -4.03 1.70 5.83
N ILE A 133 -3.79 0.48 6.30
CA ILE A 133 -2.79 -0.42 5.69
C ILE A 133 -3.53 -1.56 4.98
N VAL A 134 -3.39 -1.67 3.66
CA VAL A 134 -3.98 -2.75 2.87
C VAL A 134 -2.92 -3.81 2.63
N THR A 135 -3.01 -4.92 3.36
CA THR A 135 -2.08 -6.06 3.22
C THR A 135 -2.77 -7.38 3.56
N GLY A 136 -2.30 -8.45 2.92
CA GLY A 136 -2.63 -9.81 3.29
C GLY A 136 -1.73 -10.40 4.38
N ASP A 137 -0.73 -9.66 4.86
CA ASP A 137 0.18 -10.09 5.92
C ASP A 137 -0.41 -9.82 7.31
N ARG A 138 -0.27 -10.79 8.21
CA ARG A 138 -0.72 -10.68 9.59
C ARG A 138 0.28 -9.94 10.47
N ASP A 139 1.54 -9.86 10.07
CA ASP A 139 2.59 -9.18 10.84
C ASP A 139 2.30 -7.68 10.97
N ALA A 140 1.58 -7.09 10.00
CA ALA A 140 1.09 -5.72 10.07
C ALA A 140 0.12 -5.46 11.23
N PHE A 141 -0.47 -6.50 11.86
CA PHE A 141 -1.32 -6.30 13.04
C PHE A 141 -0.55 -5.69 14.21
N GLN A 142 0.78 -5.80 14.24
CA GLN A 142 1.60 -5.13 15.25
C GLN A 142 1.59 -3.60 15.15
N LEU A 143 1.19 -3.05 13.99
CA LEU A 143 1.09 -1.62 13.76
C LEU A 143 -0.28 -1.05 14.16
N VAL A 144 -1.27 -1.91 14.45
CA VAL A 144 -2.65 -1.49 14.72
C VAL A 144 -2.72 -0.69 16.02
N THR A 145 -3.33 0.48 15.95
CA THR A 145 -3.61 1.40 17.06
C THR A 145 -4.98 2.04 16.85
N GLU A 146 -5.37 3.00 17.69
CA GLU A 146 -6.61 3.77 17.44
C GLU A 146 -6.52 4.60 16.13
N GLN A 147 -5.32 4.98 15.70
CA GLN A 147 -5.08 5.76 14.47
C GLN A 147 -4.65 4.90 13.27
N VAL A 148 -4.37 3.60 13.49
CA VAL A 148 -3.90 2.68 12.44
C VAL A 148 -4.83 1.50 12.31
N THR A 149 -5.48 1.35 11.16
CA THR A 149 -6.32 0.19 10.85
C THR A 149 -5.71 -0.63 9.72
N VAL A 150 -5.61 -1.95 9.89
CA VAL A 150 -5.24 -2.86 8.79
C VAL A 150 -6.53 -3.31 8.07
N LEU A 151 -6.58 -3.09 6.77
CA LEU A 151 -7.62 -3.58 5.85
C LEU A 151 -7.17 -4.93 5.27
N TYR A 152 -7.54 -6.00 5.97
CA TYR A 152 -7.09 -7.36 5.69
C TYR A 152 -8.03 -8.08 4.71
N PRO A 153 -7.59 -8.49 3.50
CA PRO A 153 -8.46 -9.16 2.55
C PRO A 153 -8.85 -10.58 3.02
N LYS A 154 -10.14 -10.77 3.30
CA LYS A 154 -10.70 -12.06 3.75
C LYS A 154 -10.87 -13.04 2.60
N LYS A 155 -11.53 -12.63 1.53
CA LYS A 155 -11.84 -13.48 0.37
C LYS A 155 -11.75 -12.69 -0.92
N GLY A 156 -10.96 -13.21 -1.85
CA GLY A 156 -10.73 -12.56 -3.15
C GLY A 156 -10.16 -11.15 -2.99
N VAL A 157 -10.67 -10.23 -3.81
CA VAL A 157 -10.16 -8.86 -3.96
C VAL A 157 -11.08 -7.79 -3.34
N SER A 158 -12.31 -8.10 -2.95
CA SER A 158 -13.30 -7.07 -2.58
C SER A 158 -13.78 -7.11 -1.12
N ASP A 159 -13.53 -8.19 -0.38
CA ASP A 159 -13.96 -8.32 1.02
C ASP A 159 -12.79 -8.03 1.96
N LEU A 160 -12.78 -6.82 2.54
CA LEU A 160 -11.75 -6.35 3.45
C LEU A 160 -12.26 -6.32 4.90
N ALA A 161 -11.58 -7.03 5.78
CA ALA A 161 -11.79 -6.92 7.22
C ALA A 161 -11.04 -5.72 7.78
N ARG A 162 -11.71 -4.94 8.63
CA ARG A 162 -11.07 -3.88 9.41
C ARG A 162 -10.50 -4.47 10.70
N MET A 163 -9.18 -4.51 10.78
CA MET A 163 -8.44 -4.98 11.94
C MET A 163 -8.06 -3.76 12.79
N THR A 164 -8.95 -3.38 13.69
CA THR A 164 -8.76 -2.40 14.76
C THR A 164 -8.20 -3.08 16.03
N PRO A 165 -7.78 -2.35 17.07
CA PRO A 165 -7.34 -2.98 18.33
C PRO A 165 -8.38 -3.95 18.89
N SER A 166 -9.65 -3.58 18.87
CA SER A 166 -10.76 -4.43 19.29
C SER A 166 -10.93 -5.69 18.42
N ALA A 167 -10.82 -5.57 17.10
CA ALA A 167 -10.94 -6.71 16.19
C ALA A 167 -9.76 -7.69 16.34
N VAL A 168 -8.55 -7.19 16.58
CA VAL A 168 -7.37 -8.02 16.89
C VAL A 168 -7.59 -8.76 18.21
N GLN A 169 -8.04 -8.05 19.25
CA GLN A 169 -8.35 -8.62 20.56
C GLN A 169 -9.46 -9.68 20.50
N GLU A 170 -10.54 -9.44 19.77
CA GLU A 170 -11.65 -10.40 19.62
C GLU A 170 -11.18 -11.67 18.91
N LYS A 171 -10.37 -11.51 17.84
CA LYS A 171 -9.94 -12.63 17.01
C LYS A 171 -8.84 -13.48 17.65
N TYR A 172 -7.88 -12.84 18.31
CA TYR A 172 -6.68 -13.51 18.82
C TYR A 172 -6.61 -13.58 20.35
N GLY A 173 -7.48 -12.86 21.05
CA GLY A 173 -7.43 -12.74 22.51
C GLY A 173 -6.23 -11.92 23.00
N LEU A 174 -5.64 -11.08 22.15
CA LEU A 174 -4.39 -10.36 22.40
C LEU A 174 -4.45 -8.94 21.86
N SER A 175 -3.72 -8.01 22.48
CA SER A 175 -3.57 -6.67 21.93
C SER A 175 -2.66 -6.68 20.68
N PRO A 176 -2.74 -5.67 19.80
CA PRO A 176 -1.78 -5.45 18.72
C PRO A 176 -0.31 -5.51 19.19
N THR A 177 0.00 -4.90 20.34
CA THR A 177 1.35 -4.88 20.92
C THR A 177 1.86 -6.26 21.35
N GLN A 178 0.95 -7.18 21.67
CA GLN A 178 1.25 -8.57 22.05
C GLN A 178 1.34 -9.51 20.84
N TYR A 179 0.82 -9.10 19.69
CA TYR A 179 0.75 -9.95 18.50
C TYR A 179 2.11 -10.50 18.04
N PRO A 180 3.20 -9.71 18.00
CA PRO A 180 4.52 -10.22 17.61
C PRO A 180 5.06 -11.31 18.54
N ASP A 181 4.84 -11.15 19.86
CA ASP A 181 5.28 -12.12 20.86
C ASP A 181 4.54 -13.46 20.68
N PHE A 182 3.24 -13.38 20.42
CA PHE A 182 2.42 -14.52 20.07
C PHE A 182 2.85 -15.20 18.77
N ALA A 183 3.15 -14.42 17.72
CA ALA A 183 3.64 -14.94 16.44
C ALA A 183 4.97 -15.67 16.60
N ALA A 184 5.89 -15.13 17.39
CA ALA A 184 7.19 -15.74 17.66
C ALA A 184 7.07 -17.12 18.33
N LEU A 185 6.15 -17.26 19.31
CA LEU A 185 5.89 -18.52 20.02
C LEU A 185 5.23 -19.58 19.15
N ARG A 186 4.20 -19.18 18.38
CA ARG A 186 3.46 -20.12 17.53
C ARG A 186 4.28 -20.53 16.28
N GLY A 187 5.28 -19.75 15.91
CA GLY A 187 6.01 -19.85 14.65
C GLY A 187 5.17 -19.35 13.47
N ASP A 188 5.77 -19.28 12.29
CA ASP A 188 5.05 -18.97 11.06
C ASP A 188 5.51 -19.83 9.87
N PRO A 189 4.71 -20.83 9.47
CA PRO A 189 5.05 -21.68 8.34
C PRO A 189 5.21 -20.94 7.01
N SER A 190 4.51 -19.82 6.76
CA SER A 190 4.66 -19.10 5.48
C SER A 190 6.01 -18.40 5.34
N ASP A 191 6.66 -18.15 6.47
CA ASP A 191 7.98 -17.53 6.57
C ASP A 191 9.07 -18.52 6.98
N ASN A 192 8.73 -19.81 7.03
CA ASN A 192 9.60 -20.89 7.48
C ASN A 192 10.15 -20.66 8.91
N LEU A 193 9.35 -20.03 9.77
CA LEU A 193 9.67 -19.81 11.18
C LEU A 193 9.11 -20.98 12.00
N PRO A 194 9.96 -21.85 12.58
CA PRO A 194 9.48 -22.99 13.35
C PRO A 194 8.81 -22.54 14.65
N GLY A 195 7.68 -23.17 14.98
CA GLY A 195 7.02 -23.01 16.28
C GLY A 195 7.55 -23.97 17.34
N ILE A 196 7.03 -23.85 18.56
CA ILE A 196 7.39 -24.75 19.66
C ILE A 196 6.57 -26.06 19.55
N PRO A 197 7.19 -27.25 19.59
CA PRO A 197 6.46 -28.52 19.54
C PRO A 197 5.37 -28.62 20.63
N GLY A 198 4.14 -28.91 20.20
CA GLY A 198 2.99 -29.01 21.10
C GLY A 198 2.38 -27.67 21.53
N VAL A 199 2.90 -26.54 21.05
CA VAL A 199 2.35 -25.20 21.30
C VAL A 199 1.69 -24.67 20.04
N GLY A 200 0.35 -24.62 20.05
CA GLY A 200 -0.44 -23.93 19.02
C GLY A 200 -0.89 -22.53 19.48
N GLU A 201 -1.70 -21.87 18.64
CA GLU A 201 -2.20 -20.51 18.89
C GLU A 201 -2.82 -20.34 20.29
N LYS A 202 -3.66 -21.28 20.74
CA LYS A 202 -4.30 -21.19 22.06
C LYS A 202 -3.30 -21.16 23.22
N THR A 203 -2.23 -21.94 23.13
CA THR A 203 -1.23 -22.02 24.21
C THR A 203 -0.32 -20.80 24.18
N ALA A 204 0.10 -20.36 22.99
CA ALA A 204 0.87 -19.14 22.83
C ALA A 204 0.10 -17.91 23.35
N ALA A 205 -1.18 -17.75 22.97
CA ALA A 205 -2.01 -16.65 23.45
C ALA A 205 -2.24 -16.71 24.97
N LYS A 206 -2.44 -17.90 25.53
CA LYS A 206 -2.55 -18.08 26.99
C LYS A 206 -1.30 -17.54 27.69
N TRP A 207 -0.10 -17.94 27.24
CA TRP A 207 1.14 -17.49 27.88
C TRP A 207 1.35 -15.99 27.76
N ILE A 208 1.09 -15.39 26.59
CA ILE A 208 1.26 -13.93 26.45
C ILE A 208 0.26 -13.18 27.33
N ASN A 209 -0.97 -13.66 27.47
CA ASN A 209 -1.94 -13.05 28.40
C ASN A 209 -1.56 -13.24 29.88
N GLU A 210 -1.05 -14.41 30.26
CA GLU A 210 -0.69 -14.75 31.64
C GLU A 210 0.58 -14.02 32.11
N TYR A 211 1.59 -13.93 31.25
CA TYR A 211 2.89 -13.33 31.57
C TYR A 211 3.01 -11.88 31.07
N GLY A 212 2.10 -11.42 30.22
CA GLY A 212 2.05 -10.06 29.66
C GLY A 212 2.87 -9.88 28.38
N SER A 213 4.07 -10.46 28.30
CA SER A 213 4.97 -10.37 27.14
C SER A 213 5.90 -11.60 27.02
N LEU A 214 6.55 -11.76 25.87
CA LEU A 214 7.57 -12.79 25.66
C LEU A 214 8.76 -12.62 26.62
N THR A 215 9.20 -11.39 26.86
CA THR A 215 10.30 -11.12 27.81
C THR A 215 9.95 -11.62 29.21
N GLN A 216 8.76 -11.26 29.72
CA GLN A 216 8.31 -11.70 31.04
C GLN A 216 8.11 -13.22 31.12
N LEU A 217 7.69 -13.87 30.02
CA LEU A 217 7.61 -15.32 29.93
C LEU A 217 9.00 -15.97 30.01
N ILE A 218 10.02 -15.39 29.36
CA ILE A 218 11.40 -15.87 29.39
C ILE A 218 11.99 -15.76 30.80
N ASP A 219 11.80 -14.60 31.45
CA ASP A 219 12.32 -14.35 32.80
C ASP A 219 11.75 -15.35 33.83
N ARG A 220 10.55 -15.87 33.58
CA ARG A 220 9.83 -16.81 34.45
C ARG A 220 9.67 -18.20 33.84
N VAL A 221 10.52 -18.57 32.87
CA VAL A 221 10.35 -19.81 32.09
C VAL A 221 10.35 -21.08 32.95
N THR A 222 10.95 -21.05 34.14
CA THR A 222 10.97 -22.18 35.09
C THR A 222 9.60 -22.47 35.71
N GLU A 223 8.68 -21.50 35.72
CA GLU A 223 7.32 -21.66 36.24
C GLU A 223 6.42 -22.45 35.27
N VAL A 224 6.77 -22.45 33.98
CA VAL A 224 6.08 -23.25 32.97
C VAL A 224 6.47 -24.72 33.15
N SER A 225 5.60 -25.49 33.76
CA SER A 225 5.83 -26.89 34.12
C SER A 225 5.41 -27.89 33.02
N GLY A 226 5.87 -29.13 33.16
CA GLY A 226 5.52 -30.24 32.27
C GLY A 226 6.22 -30.23 30.91
N LYS A 227 5.84 -31.20 30.06
CA LYS A 227 6.49 -31.44 28.75
C LYS A 227 6.49 -30.22 27.83
N VAL A 228 5.44 -29.39 27.91
CA VAL A 228 5.31 -28.18 27.10
C VAL A 228 6.27 -27.09 27.59
N GLY A 229 6.51 -27.00 28.91
CA GLY A 229 7.55 -26.14 29.48
C GLY A 229 8.96 -26.56 29.07
N ASP A 230 9.22 -27.87 29.02
CA ASP A 230 10.52 -28.40 28.54
C ASP A 230 10.73 -28.09 27.05
N ALA A 231 9.68 -28.20 26.24
CA ALA A 231 9.71 -27.81 24.83
C ALA A 231 9.95 -26.30 24.66
N LEU A 232 9.29 -25.44 25.46
CA LEU A 232 9.52 -24.00 25.48
C LEU A 232 10.99 -23.69 25.80
N ARG A 233 11.54 -24.23 26.89
CA ARG A 233 12.95 -24.02 27.29
C ARG A 233 13.93 -24.44 26.20
N THR A 234 13.65 -25.56 25.52
CA THR A 234 14.48 -26.07 24.42
C THR A 234 14.40 -25.16 23.18
N ALA A 235 13.21 -24.62 22.89
CA ALA A 235 12.96 -23.81 21.70
C ALA A 235 13.25 -22.30 21.90
N LEU A 236 13.53 -21.85 23.12
CA LEU A 236 13.74 -20.43 23.45
C LEU A 236 14.70 -19.69 22.51
N PRO A 237 15.90 -20.23 22.17
CA PRO A 237 16.81 -19.54 21.25
C PRO A 237 16.16 -19.24 19.90
N GLN A 238 15.37 -20.18 19.39
CA GLN A 238 14.67 -20.04 18.13
C GLN A 238 13.49 -19.06 18.23
N VAL A 239 12.75 -19.05 19.34
CA VAL A 239 11.66 -18.09 19.58
C VAL A 239 12.19 -16.65 19.62
N ILE A 240 13.36 -16.44 20.24
CA ILE A 240 14.02 -15.12 20.26
C ILE A 240 14.39 -14.67 18.84
N VAL A 241 14.93 -15.59 18.03
CA VAL A 241 15.21 -15.31 16.61
C VAL A 241 13.92 -14.99 15.86
N ASN A 242 12.86 -15.80 16.01
CA ASN A 242 11.57 -15.54 15.38
C ASN A 242 11.05 -14.14 15.74
N ARG A 243 11.14 -13.74 17.02
CA ARG A 243 10.64 -12.45 17.48
C ARG A 243 11.35 -11.26 16.86
N ASP A 244 12.67 -11.37 16.65
CA ASP A 244 13.43 -10.32 15.97
C ASP A 244 13.15 -10.28 14.47
N LEU A 245 12.97 -11.44 13.83
CA LEU A 245 12.63 -11.53 12.41
C LEU A 245 11.22 -10.98 12.15
N THR A 246 10.22 -11.25 12.98
CA THR A 246 8.85 -10.72 12.78
C THR A 246 8.69 -9.25 13.21
N ALA A 247 9.70 -8.67 13.89
CA ALA A 247 9.68 -7.26 14.25
C ALA A 247 9.87 -6.38 12.99
N LEU A 248 8.88 -5.55 12.69
CA LEU A 248 8.99 -4.58 11.59
C LEU A 248 9.96 -3.46 11.95
N ARG A 249 10.84 -3.09 11.01
CA ARG A 249 11.72 -1.93 11.16
C ARG A 249 10.94 -0.66 10.85
N THR A 250 11.11 0.38 11.67
CA THR A 250 10.38 1.65 11.57
C THR A 250 11.27 2.83 11.15
N ASP A 251 12.54 2.54 10.84
CA ASP A 251 13.62 3.47 10.55
C ASP A 251 14.28 3.18 9.19
N VAL A 252 13.53 2.60 8.25
CA VAL A 252 14.03 2.31 6.89
C VAL A 252 14.48 3.61 6.21
N PRO A 253 15.67 3.65 5.57
CA PRO A 253 16.23 4.85 4.95
C PRO A 253 15.57 5.16 3.60
N ILE A 254 14.29 5.56 3.64
CA ILE A 254 13.52 6.01 2.47
C ILE A 254 13.47 7.55 2.40
N ASP A 255 13.72 8.07 1.21
CA ASP A 255 13.58 9.50 0.87
C ASP A 255 12.16 9.76 0.34
N LEU A 256 11.21 9.87 1.28
CA LEU A 256 9.80 10.13 1.01
C LEU A 256 9.22 10.95 2.16
N ALA A 257 8.72 12.14 1.84
CA ALA A 257 7.95 12.94 2.77
C ALA A 257 6.46 12.56 2.69
N ILE A 258 5.73 12.73 3.79
CA ILE A 258 4.28 12.43 3.80
C ILE A 258 3.53 13.30 2.78
N THR A 259 4.01 14.52 2.52
CA THR A 259 3.47 15.42 1.49
C THR A 259 3.60 14.89 0.07
N ASP A 260 4.57 14.01 -0.20
CA ASP A 260 4.73 13.38 -1.52
C ASP A 260 3.64 12.35 -1.79
N CYS A 261 3.00 11.85 -0.73
CA CYS A 261 1.90 10.92 -0.80
C CYS A 261 0.55 11.60 -1.04
N GLU A 262 0.46 12.94 -1.07
CA GLU A 262 -0.82 13.65 -1.25
C GLU A 262 -1.48 13.24 -2.58
N LEU A 263 -2.76 12.85 -2.54
CA LEU A 263 -3.48 12.43 -3.72
C LEU A 263 -3.72 13.62 -4.65
N ARG A 264 -3.07 13.58 -5.82
CA ARG A 264 -3.20 14.61 -6.86
C ARG A 264 -4.21 14.19 -7.93
N PRO A 265 -4.76 15.14 -8.72
CA PRO A 265 -5.46 14.80 -9.94
C PRO A 265 -4.59 13.90 -10.82
N TRP A 266 -5.18 12.83 -11.35
CA TRP A 266 -4.44 11.88 -12.18
C TRP A 266 -4.04 12.52 -13.51
N ASP A 267 -2.89 12.09 -14.05
CA ASP A 267 -2.56 12.32 -15.44
C ASP A 267 -3.47 11.46 -16.31
N GLU A 268 -4.61 12.04 -16.75
CA GLU A 268 -5.62 11.29 -17.52
C GLU A 268 -5.01 10.68 -18.79
N ALA A 269 -4.07 11.37 -19.44
CA ALA A 269 -3.41 10.88 -20.65
C ALA A 269 -2.47 9.72 -20.32
N GLY A 270 -1.67 9.83 -19.26
CA GLY A 270 -0.78 8.76 -18.79
C GLY A 270 -1.56 7.52 -18.36
N VAL A 271 -2.64 7.70 -17.60
CA VAL A 271 -3.55 6.61 -17.20
C VAL A 271 -4.19 5.96 -18.42
N GLU A 272 -4.69 6.74 -19.38
CA GLU A 272 -5.31 6.21 -20.59
C GLU A 272 -4.33 5.39 -21.42
N GLN A 273 -3.10 5.87 -21.61
CA GLN A 273 -2.05 5.17 -22.34
C GLN A 273 -1.74 3.79 -21.72
N VAL A 274 -1.56 3.73 -20.39
CA VAL A 274 -1.27 2.47 -19.70
C VAL A 274 -2.47 1.50 -19.79
N PHE A 275 -3.69 2.00 -19.60
CA PHE A 275 -4.89 1.16 -19.63
C PHE A 275 -5.23 0.67 -21.03
N GLU A 276 -4.91 1.45 -22.08
CA GLU A 276 -5.02 1.01 -23.46
C GLU A 276 -4.04 -0.13 -23.78
N ALA A 277 -2.77 0.03 -23.39
CA ALA A 277 -1.76 -1.01 -23.57
C ALA A 277 -2.12 -2.33 -22.85
N LEU A 278 -2.72 -2.22 -21.66
CA LEU A 278 -3.22 -3.35 -20.88
C LEU A 278 -4.61 -3.86 -21.32
N GLN A 279 -5.27 -3.18 -22.28
CA GLN A 279 -6.60 -3.51 -22.78
C GLN A 279 -7.72 -3.47 -21.71
N PHE A 280 -7.55 -2.62 -20.69
CA PHE A 280 -8.39 -2.54 -19.49
C PHE A 280 -9.57 -1.57 -19.63
N ARG A 281 -10.38 -1.73 -20.67
CA ARG A 281 -11.51 -0.82 -20.97
C ARG A 281 -12.46 -0.62 -19.79
N THR A 282 -12.93 -1.70 -19.16
CA THR A 282 -13.89 -1.62 -18.04
C THR A 282 -13.28 -1.00 -16.78
N LEU A 283 -12.01 -1.25 -16.49
CA LEU A 283 -11.35 -0.65 -15.33
C LEU A 283 -11.09 0.84 -15.54
N ARG A 284 -10.73 1.24 -16.76
CA ARG A 284 -10.57 2.64 -17.13
C ARG A 284 -11.84 3.43 -16.84
N ASP A 285 -12.99 2.93 -17.31
CA ASP A 285 -14.27 3.62 -17.14
C ASP A 285 -14.67 3.70 -15.65
N ARG A 286 -14.41 2.63 -14.88
CA ARG A 286 -14.63 2.61 -13.42
C ARG A 286 -13.71 3.59 -12.67
N LEU A 287 -12.45 3.67 -13.08
CA LEU A 287 -11.44 4.55 -12.49
C LEU A 287 -11.88 6.02 -12.67
N PHE A 288 -12.16 6.44 -13.91
CA PHE A 288 -12.57 7.81 -14.20
C PHE A 288 -13.92 8.22 -13.58
N ALA A 289 -14.84 7.27 -13.37
CA ALA A 289 -16.08 7.53 -12.65
C ALA A 289 -15.86 7.92 -11.17
N GLY A 290 -14.79 7.43 -10.55
CA GLY A 290 -14.44 7.65 -9.14
C GLY A 290 -13.39 8.75 -8.89
N ARG A 291 -13.01 9.52 -9.91
CA ARG A 291 -11.90 10.48 -9.81
C ARG A 291 -12.12 11.56 -8.73
N PRO A 292 -11.07 11.96 -7.99
CA PRO A 292 -11.09 13.20 -7.22
C PRO A 292 -11.37 14.36 -8.17
N LYS A 293 -12.51 15.03 -8.02
CA LYS A 293 -12.81 16.22 -8.82
C LYS A 293 -11.84 17.31 -8.40
N ALA A 294 -11.16 17.94 -9.36
CA ALA A 294 -10.49 19.21 -9.09
C ALA A 294 -11.52 20.15 -8.43
N THR A 295 -11.18 20.69 -7.26
CA THR A 295 -12.00 21.73 -6.63
C THR A 295 -11.89 22.98 -7.49
N ASN A 296 -12.75 23.07 -8.50
CA ASN A 296 -13.06 24.34 -9.13
C ASN A 296 -13.91 25.12 -8.13
N ASP A 297 -13.24 25.82 -7.21
CA ASP A 297 -13.88 26.92 -6.52
C ASP A 297 -14.01 28.10 -7.50
N THR A 298 -15.09 28.04 -8.28
CA THR A 298 -15.94 29.17 -8.65
C THR A 298 -17.09 28.59 -9.46
N GLY A 299 -18.30 28.81 -8.95
CA GLY A 299 -19.52 28.26 -9.53
C GLY A 299 -19.65 28.56 -11.02
N ASN A 300 -19.57 27.51 -11.83
CA ASN A 300 -20.29 27.47 -13.10
C ASN A 300 -20.64 26.01 -13.41
N GLN A 301 -21.94 25.70 -13.39
CA GLN A 301 -22.45 24.46 -13.95
C GLN A 301 -22.29 24.52 -15.46
N VAL A 302 -21.60 23.56 -16.08
CA VAL A 302 -21.93 23.13 -17.44
C VAL A 302 -21.72 21.62 -17.58
N ILE A 303 -22.81 20.93 -17.90
CA ILE A 303 -22.85 19.57 -18.44
C ILE A 303 -22.61 19.67 -19.95
N GLY A 304 -21.66 18.89 -20.48
CA GLY A 304 -21.62 18.49 -21.90
C GLY A 304 -21.42 19.60 -22.92
N GLY A 305 -20.19 19.75 -23.40
CA GLY A 305 -19.87 20.55 -24.58
C GLY A 305 -18.45 21.09 -24.51
N ALA A 306 -17.66 20.86 -25.56
CA ALA A 306 -16.31 21.40 -25.68
C ALA A 306 -16.31 22.90 -25.34
N VAL A 307 -15.50 23.29 -24.34
CA VAL A 307 -15.30 24.70 -24.01
C VAL A 307 -14.48 25.33 -25.15
N ARG A 308 -15.18 25.90 -26.13
CA ARG A 308 -14.60 27.01 -26.89
C ARG A 308 -14.55 28.19 -25.95
N ALA A 309 -13.36 28.59 -25.54
CA ALA A 309 -13.18 29.93 -24.98
C ALA A 309 -13.73 30.93 -26.00
N GLU A 310 -14.71 31.73 -25.63
CA GLU A 310 -15.14 32.86 -26.45
C GLU A 310 -13.95 33.83 -26.53
N ALA A 311 -13.26 33.82 -27.67
CA ALA A 311 -12.24 34.80 -27.97
C ALA A 311 -12.93 36.16 -28.08
N LYS A 312 -12.75 37.02 -27.08
CA LYS A 312 -13.17 38.41 -27.18
C LYS A 312 -12.26 39.09 -28.21
N ALA A 313 -12.83 39.56 -29.30
CA ALA A 313 -12.11 40.44 -30.22
C ALA A 313 -11.85 41.76 -29.49
N ILE A 314 -10.58 42.13 -29.34
CA ILE A 314 -10.13 43.37 -28.72
C ILE A 314 -9.39 44.16 -29.80
N SER A 315 -9.71 45.44 -29.96
CA SER A 315 -8.95 46.32 -30.84
C SER A 315 -7.62 46.69 -30.17
N THR A 316 -6.54 46.86 -30.93
CA THR A 316 -5.24 47.32 -30.40
C THR A 316 -5.34 48.65 -29.65
N ASP A 317 -6.39 49.44 -29.91
CA ASP A 317 -6.64 50.70 -29.21
C ASP A 317 -7.06 50.50 -27.75
N GLU A 318 -7.66 49.35 -27.44
CA GLU A 318 -8.22 48.99 -26.12
C GLU A 318 -7.15 48.44 -25.14
N VAL A 319 -5.92 48.20 -25.60
CA VAL A 319 -4.82 47.64 -24.78
C VAL A 319 -3.99 48.77 -24.15
N ALA A 320 -3.90 48.82 -22.82
CA ALA A 320 -3.08 49.82 -22.12
C ALA A 320 -1.58 49.49 -22.18
N GLY A 321 -0.73 50.51 -22.35
CA GLY A 321 0.74 50.38 -22.38
C GLY A 321 1.35 50.34 -23.79
N SER A 322 2.33 51.21 -24.04
CA SER A 322 2.96 51.37 -25.36
C SER A 322 3.70 50.12 -25.85
N ALA A 323 4.31 49.35 -24.95
CA ALA A 323 5.03 48.12 -25.27
C ALA A 323 4.09 47.01 -25.77
N ALA A 324 2.92 46.84 -25.14
CA ALA A 324 1.92 45.85 -25.55
C ALA A 324 1.29 46.21 -26.90
N LYS A 325 1.01 47.50 -27.14
CA LYS A 325 0.51 47.99 -28.44
C LYS A 325 1.50 47.73 -29.58
N GLY A 326 2.78 48.03 -29.37
CA GLY A 326 3.83 47.80 -30.38
C GLY A 326 4.00 46.32 -30.72
N TRP A 327 3.96 45.45 -29.71
CA TRP A 327 4.03 44.00 -29.92
C TRP A 327 2.83 43.44 -30.68
N LEU A 328 1.60 43.87 -30.33
CA LEU A 328 0.38 43.45 -31.03
C LEU A 328 0.33 43.91 -32.50
N ALA A 329 0.84 45.12 -32.80
CA ALA A 329 0.89 45.65 -34.16
C ALA A 329 1.84 44.88 -35.09
N GLY A 330 2.80 44.13 -34.53
CA GLY A 330 3.74 43.29 -35.26
C GLY A 330 3.24 41.88 -35.59
N LEU A 331 2.04 41.50 -35.12
CA LEU A 331 1.46 40.18 -35.40
C LEU A 331 0.76 40.16 -36.76
N HIS A 332 0.96 39.09 -37.53
CA HIS A 332 0.24 38.86 -38.79
C HIS A 332 -1.07 38.09 -38.53
N PRO A 333 -2.26 38.66 -38.82
CA PRO A 333 -3.53 37.96 -38.61
C PRO A 333 -3.76 36.81 -39.61
N PRO A 334 -4.52 35.75 -39.24
CA PRO A 334 -5.19 35.57 -37.94
C PRO A 334 -4.28 34.92 -36.89
N CYS A 335 -4.20 35.49 -35.70
CA CYS A 335 -3.43 34.96 -34.57
C CYS A 335 -4.24 35.03 -33.27
N SER A 336 -4.02 34.07 -32.36
CA SER A 336 -4.63 34.04 -31.03
C SER A 336 -3.56 34.31 -29.97
N VAL A 337 -3.87 35.16 -28.99
CA VAL A 337 -2.98 35.48 -27.85
C VAL A 337 -3.65 35.03 -26.56
N ALA A 338 -2.91 34.34 -25.69
CA ALA A 338 -3.35 33.96 -24.35
C ALA A 338 -2.55 34.73 -23.30
N PHE A 339 -3.21 35.19 -22.23
CA PHE A 339 -2.56 35.85 -21.10
C PHE A 339 -2.63 34.93 -19.88
N ALA A 340 -1.51 34.70 -19.22
CA ALA A 340 -1.48 34.16 -17.86
C ALA A 340 -1.53 35.34 -16.91
N GLY A 341 -2.61 35.47 -16.14
CA GLY A 341 -2.66 36.45 -15.03
C GLY A 341 -1.61 36.07 -13.99
N VAL A 342 -0.93 37.07 -13.43
CA VAL A 342 -0.11 36.91 -12.22
C VAL A 342 -1.01 36.92 -11.00
#